data_AF-A0A958XBK0-F1
#
_entry.id   AF-A0A958XBK0-F1
#
_cell.length_a   1.000
_cell.length_b   1.000
_cell.length_c   1.000
_cell.angle_alpha   90.00
_cell.angle_beta   90.00
_cell.angle_gamma   90.00
#
_symmetry.space_group_name_H-M   'P 1'
#
loop_
_entity.id
_entity.type
_entity.pdbx_description
1 polymer ?
#
loop_
_entity_poly.entity_id
_entity_poly.type
_entity_poly.pdbx_seq_one_letter_code
_entity_poly.pdbx_strand_id
1 'polypeptide(L)' 'MDLLKTKIYLDKLNREFTRMSKDPDTIMRLDLDIMASYVRELYDAIYSDEAPAKTEHQSRKQAPVREKSPEIPPPPP' A
#
# COMPACT_ATOMS: atom_id res chain seq x y z
N MET A 1 -6.30 -8.81 23.97
CA MET A 1 -7.17 -8.05 23.03
C MET A 1 -7.09 -6.54 23.25
N ASP A 2 -6.45 -5.82 22.33
CA ASP A 2 -6.39 -4.36 22.31
C ASP A 2 -7.58 -3.78 21.52
N LEU A 3 -8.62 -3.34 22.25
CA LEU A 3 -9.85 -2.78 21.68
C LEU A 3 -9.61 -1.44 20.96
N LEU A 4 -8.61 -0.67 21.37
CA LEU A 4 -8.29 0.62 20.74
C LEU A 4 -7.64 0.41 19.38
N LYS A 5 -6.67 -0.51 19.30
CA LYS A 5 -6.04 -0.90 18.03
C LYS A 5 -7.06 -1.50 17.05
N THR A 6 -7.93 -2.36 17.56
CA THR A 6 -9.04 -2.94 16.79
C THR A 6 -9.94 -1.85 16.17
N LYS A 7 -10.33 -0.85 16.96
CA LYS A 7 -11.12 0.29 16.48
C LYS A 7 -10.41 1.05 15.34
N ILE A 8 -9.11 1.31 15.49
CA ILE A 8 -8.32 2.03 14.47
C ILE A 8 -8.32 1.28 13.13
N TYR A 9 -8.20 -0.04 13.16
CA TYR A 9 -8.22 -0.85 11.94
C TYR A 9 -9.60 -0.91 11.29
N LEU A 10 -10.67 -0.99 12.08
CA LEU A 10 -12.04 -0.89 11.58
C LEU A 10 -12.31 0.46 10.93
N ASP A 11 -11.84 1.56 11.53
CA ASP A 11 -11.98 2.91 10.98
C ASP A 11 -11.25 3.03 9.61
N LYS A 12 -10.07 2.42 9.47
CA LYS A 12 -9.33 2.37 8.20
C LYS A 12 -10.07 1.56 7.13
N LEU A 13 -10.57 0.38 7.48
CA LEU A 13 -11.37 -0.46 6.58
C LEU A 13 -12.61 0.26 6.07
N ASN A 14 -13.34 0.94 6.96
CA ASN A 14 -14.55 1.66 6.59
C ASN A 14 -14.27 2.81 5.62
N ARG A 15 -13.17 3.54 5.84
CA ARG A 15 -12.76 4.62 4.94
C ARG A 15 -12.44 4.11 3.54
N GLU A 16 -11.71 3.00 3.46
CA GLU A 16 -11.27 2.44 2.20
C GLU A 16 -12.42 1.75 1.44
N PHE A 17 -13.29 1.06 2.16
CA PHE A 17 -14.54 0.53 1.63
C PHE A 17 -15.45 1.64 1.08
N THR A 18 -15.57 2.76 1.81
CA THR A 18 -16.35 3.92 1.34
C THR A 18 -15.74 4.55 0.09
N ARG A 19 -14.41 4.58 -0.01
CA ARG A 19 -13.72 5.08 -1.21
C ARG A 19 -14.02 4.20 -2.42
N MET A 20 -13.90 2.88 -2.28
CA MET A 20 -14.19 1.94 -3.36
C MET A 20 -15.66 1.92 -3.76
N SER A 21 -16.57 2.07 -2.79
CA SER A 21 -18.01 2.10 -3.06
C SER A 21 -18.45 3.33 -3.87
N LYS A 22 -17.66 4.41 -3.88
CA LYS A 22 -17.97 5.63 -4.65
C LYS A 22 -17.69 5.48 -6.14
N ASP A 23 -16.72 4.64 -6.51
CA ASP A 23 -16.32 4.41 -7.89
C ASP A 23 -15.96 2.94 -8.09
N PRO A 24 -16.97 2.06 -8.17
CA PRO A 24 -16.78 0.61 -8.25
C PRO A 24 -16.14 0.17 -9.57
N ASP A 25 -16.29 0.95 -10.64
CA ASP A 25 -15.74 0.65 -11.97
C ASP A 25 -14.24 0.94 -12.05
N THR A 26 -13.71 1.76 -11.13
CA THR A 26 -12.30 2.18 -11.10
C THR A 26 -11.56 1.63 -9.87
N ILE A 27 -12.06 0.57 -9.24
CA ILE A 27 -11.36 -0.07 -8.12
C ILE A 27 -10.02 -0.62 -8.62
N MET A 28 -8.92 -0.01 -8.16
CA MET A 28 -7.59 -0.46 -8.54
C MET A 28 -7.25 -1.75 -7.79
N ARG A 29 -6.45 -2.63 -8.40
CA ARG A 29 -5.96 -3.84 -7.73
C ARG A 29 -5.21 -3.53 -6.42
N LEU A 30 -4.53 -2.39 -6.37
CA LEU A 30 -3.88 -1.87 -5.17
C LEU A 30 -4.87 -1.63 -4.02
N ASP A 31 -6.09 -1.19 -4.33
CA ASP A 31 -7.12 -0.86 -3.34
C ASP A 31 -7.57 -2.14 -2.64
N LEU A 32 -7.79 -3.20 -3.42
CA LEU A 32 -8.07 -4.55 -2.93
C LEU A 32 -6.93 -5.10 -2.06
N ASP A 33 -5.67 -4.92 -2.48
CA ASP A 33 -4.50 -5.37 -1.71
C ASP A 33 -4.40 -4.62 -0.36
N ILE A 34 -4.69 -3.32 -0.35
CA ILE A 34 -4.74 -2.49 0.87
C ILE A 34 -5.85 -2.98 1.81
N MET A 35 -7.07 -3.23 1.30
CA MET A 35 -8.16 -3.78 2.10
C MET A 35 -7.82 -5.14 2.70
N ALA A 36 -7.23 -6.04 1.90
CA ALA A 36 -6.80 -7.34 2.37
C ALA A 36 -5.74 -7.23 3.49
N SER A 37 -4.81 -6.28 3.38
CA SER A 37 -3.83 -5.99 4.44
C SER A 37 -4.50 -5.53 5.73
N TYR A 38 -5.42 -4.57 5.66
CA TYR A 38 -6.12 -4.07 6.85
C TYR A 38 -6.99 -5.14 7.52
N VAL A 39 -7.63 -6.02 6.75
CA VAL A 39 -8.37 -7.16 7.31
C VAL A 39 -7.40 -8.12 8.02
N ARG A 40 -6.27 -8.45 7.39
CA ARG A 40 -5.27 -9.34 8.00
C ARG A 40 -4.69 -8.75 9.30
N GLU A 41 -4.31 -7.47 9.28
CA GLU A 41 -3.82 -6.77 10.47
C GLU A 41 -4.86 -6.66 11.58
N LEU A 42 -6.15 -6.55 11.23
CA LEU A 42 -7.25 -6.60 12.20
C LEU A 42 -7.36 -7.99 12.83
N TYR A 43 -7.33 -9.06 12.04
CA TYR A 43 -7.34 -10.43 12.56
C TYR A 43 -6.12 -10.68 13.47
N ASP A 44 -4.93 -10.26 13.06
CA ASP A 44 -3.73 -10.36 13.89
C ASP A 44 -3.87 -9.56 15.18
N ALA A 45 -4.41 -8.33 15.15
CA ALA A 45 -4.60 -7.52 16.35
C ALA A 45 -5.62 -8.10 17.34
N ILE A 46 -6.60 -8.87 16.85
CA ILE A 46 -7.65 -9.49 17.68
C ILE A 46 -7.18 -10.84 18.24
N TYR A 47 -6.49 -11.66 17.43
CA TYR A 47 -6.22 -13.06 17.75
C TYR A 47 -4.74 -13.36 18.06
N SER A 48 -3.79 -12.52 17.62
CA SER A 48 -2.36 -12.69 17.89
C SER A 48 -1.96 -11.79 19.05
N ASP A 49 -2.08 -12.30 20.28
CA ASP A 49 -1.82 -11.56 21.53
C ASP A 49 -0.35 -11.08 21.69
N GLU A 50 0.57 -11.35 20.75
CA GLU A 50 1.98 -10.95 20.91
C GLU A 50 2.87 -10.89 19.65
N ALA A 51 2.35 -10.77 18.43
CA ALA A 51 3.21 -10.63 17.25
C ALA A 51 3.34 -9.15 16.83
N PRO A 52 4.51 -8.49 17.01
CA PRO A 52 4.73 -7.19 16.39
C PRO A 52 4.84 -7.41 14.88
N ALA A 53 3.72 -7.28 14.18
CA ALA A 53 3.71 -7.17 12.73
C ALA A 53 4.52 -5.92 12.36
N LYS A 54 5.80 -6.12 12.05
CA LYS A 54 6.63 -5.11 11.40
C LYS A 54 5.95 -4.80 10.08
N THR A 55 5.24 -3.68 10.06
CA THR A 55 4.86 -3.02 8.81
C THR A 55 6.16 -2.59 8.13
N GLU A 56 6.80 -3.52 7.42
CA GLU A 56 7.69 -3.13 6.33
C GLU A 56 6.78 -2.45 5.31
N HIS A 57 6.59 -1.14 5.49
CA HIS A 57 6.30 -0.25 4.40
C HIS A 57 7.32 -0.59 3.31
N GLN A 58 6.91 -1.36 2.32
CA GLN A 58 7.69 -1.55 1.12
C GLN A 58 7.93 -0.15 0.57
N SER A 59 9.13 0.37 0.86
CA SER A 59 9.67 1.55 0.24
C SER A 59 9.58 1.26 -1.25
N ARG A 60 8.61 1.92 -1.89
CA ARG A 60 8.39 1.89 -3.32
C ARG A 60 9.72 2.28 -3.94
N LYS A 61 10.49 1.27 -4.39
CA LYS A 61 11.74 1.49 -5.10
C LYS A 61 11.38 2.42 -6.26
N GLN A 62 11.87 3.65 -6.19
CA GLN A 62 11.76 4.59 -7.29
C GLN A 62 12.34 3.88 -8.51
N ALA A 63 11.56 3.85 -9.59
CA ALA A 63 12.05 3.35 -10.87
C ALA A 63 13.31 4.14 -11.24
N PRO A 64 14.37 3.49 -11.76
CA PRO A 64 15.59 4.20 -12.15
C PRO A 64 15.23 5.23 -13.21
N VAL A 65 15.62 6.48 -12.97
CA VAL A 65 15.61 7.54 -13.97
C VAL A 65 16.45 7.02 -15.14
N ARG A 66 15.81 6.82 -16.28
CA ARG A 66 16.44 6.39 -17.52
C ARG A 66 17.48 7.44 -17.90
N GLU A 67 18.77 7.09 -17.78
CA GLU A 67 19.88 7.90 -18.24
C GLU A 67 19.67 8.24 -19.72
N LYS A 68 19.66 9.54 -20.04
CA LYS A 68 19.71 10.01 -21.41
C LYS A 68 21.08 9.65 -21.98
N SER A 69 21.07 8.89 -23.07
CA SER A 69 22.24 8.58 -23.88
C SER A 69 23.03 9.86 -24.21
N PRO A 70 24.37 9.86 -24.10
CA PRO A 70 25.18 10.96 -24.62
C PRO A 70 25.16 10.93 -26.15
N GLU A 71 24.70 12.04 -26.72
CA GLU A 71 24.73 12.36 -28.14
C GLU A 71 26.19 12.58 -28.57
N ILE A 72 26.69 11.70 -29.45
CA ILE A 72 28.04 11.80 -30.02
C ILE A 72 28.02 12.93 -31.05
N PRO A 73 28.90 13.95 -30.97
CA PRO A 73 28.97 14.98 -31.99
C PRO A 73 29.59 14.41 -33.28
N PRO A 74 29.15 14.85 -34.47
CA PRO A 74 29.70 14.36 -35.74
C PRO A 74 31.15 14.85 -35.93
N PRO A 75 32.00 14.10 -36.67
CA PRO A 75 33.38 14.49 -36.90
C PRO A 75 33.47 15.66 -37.89
N PRO A 76 34.46 16.57 -37.74
CA PRO A 76 34.66 17.69 -38.67
C PRO A 76 35.30 17.25 -40.00
N PRO A 77 35.11 18.04 -41.08
CA PRO A 77 35.65 17.79 -42.43
C PRO A 77 37.16 17.98 -42.56
#